data_AF-S5ZUL7-F1
#
_entry.id   AF-S5ZUL7-F1
#
_cell.length_a   1.000
_cell.length_b   1.000
_cell.length_c   1.000
_cell.angle_alpha   90.00
_cell.angle_beta   90.00
_cell.angle_gamma   90.00
#
_symmetry.space_group_name_H-M   'P 1'
#
loop_
_entity.id
_entity.type
_entity.pdbx_description
1 polymer ?
#
loop_
_entity_poly.entity_id
_entity_poly.type
_entity_poly.pdbx_seq_one_letter_code
_entity_poly.pdbx_strand_id
1 'polypeptide(L)'
;MTAKRIVKLSNVLCIISVIALCYWVFTFIVMNVFGLKVFRENLTETFYLSILGILALMFGALITNVMFNLTRIAEKHNNDTADSKQTGNKISLICLISLFPIITILLFSGDYLTTRKKERMLVQSAESIVVSNKNVIDEIINYEFSKEWINNTSAKLKLLSKLDRNYENISILVNDSIDGVPVFLMFDNYYYIKNDSKPDKVDFVFQSDIKQREYLEKVFQNNFLEKKFSAYDGNYEMFYPIKYNNKIIVLYFQDRQRYGKVGS
;
A
#
# COMPACT_ATOMS: atom_id res chain seq x y z
N MET A 1 -35.23 9.67 33.09
CA MET A 1 -35.12 8.28 32.58
C MET A 1 -35.38 7.32 33.75
N THR A 2 -36.06 6.19 33.56
CA THR A 2 -36.24 5.20 34.64
C THR A 2 -35.07 4.23 34.68
N ALA A 3 -34.71 3.70 35.86
CA ALA A 3 -33.62 2.73 36.03
C ALA A 3 -33.75 1.52 35.07
N LYS A 4 -34.98 1.03 34.86
CA LYS A 4 -35.28 -0.04 33.89
C LYS A 4 -34.91 0.32 32.43
N ARG A 5 -35.10 1.58 32.02
CA ARG A 5 -34.71 2.05 30.68
C ARG A 5 -33.19 2.18 30.56
N ILE A 6 -32.50 2.61 31.61
CA ILE A 6 -31.03 2.71 31.67
C ILE A 6 -30.39 1.32 31.53
N VAL A 7 -30.88 0.32 32.28
CA VAL A 7 -30.42 -1.08 32.18
C VAL A 7 -30.64 -1.65 30.77
N LYS A 8 -31.81 -1.42 30.17
CA LYS A 8 -32.08 -1.87 28.80
C LYS A 8 -31.14 -1.22 27.78
N LEU A 9 -30.89 0.08 27.89
CA LEU A 9 -29.97 0.80 27.01
C LEU A 9 -28.54 0.28 27.16
N SER A 10 -28.08 0.08 28.40
CA SER A 10 -26.75 -0.47 28.67
C SER A 10 -26.57 -1.87 28.07
N ASN A 11 -27.56 -2.76 28.21
CA ASN A 11 -27.53 -4.08 27.56
C ASN A 11 -27.38 -3.97 26.04
N VAL A 12 -28.11 -3.05 25.40
CA VAL A 12 -28.00 -2.80 23.96
C VAL A 12 -26.62 -2.28 23.59
N LEU A 13 -26.08 -1.31 24.33
CA LEU A 13 -24.73 -0.78 24.09
C LEU A 13 -23.65 -1.86 24.23
N CYS A 14 -23.76 -2.73 25.24
CA CYS A 14 -22.84 -3.85 25.42
C CYS A 14 -22.86 -4.80 24.20
N ILE A 15 -24.05 -5.17 23.72
CA ILE A 15 -24.21 -6.02 22.53
C ILE A 15 -23.62 -5.34 21.28
N ILE A 16 -23.91 -4.04 21.08
CA ILE A 16 -23.36 -3.27 19.95
C ILE A 16 -21.84 -3.21 20.01
N SER A 17 -21.25 -2.98 21.20
CA SER A 17 -19.79 -2.94 21.38
C SER A 17 -19.14 -4.27 21.02
N VAL A 18 -19.72 -5.41 21.43
CA VAL A 18 -19.21 -6.74 21.07
C VAL A 18 -19.26 -6.95 19.55
N ILE A 19 -20.38 -6.61 18.92
CA ILE A 19 -20.54 -6.71 17.45
C ILE A 19 -19.54 -5.82 16.72
N ALA A 20 -19.36 -4.57 17.17
CA ALA A 20 -18.40 -3.65 16.60
C ALA A 20 -16.96 -4.18 16.71
N LEU A 21 -16.60 -4.79 17.85
CA LEU A 21 -15.30 -5.41 18.05
C LEU A 21 -15.08 -6.59 17.09
N CYS A 22 -16.09 -7.43 16.86
CA CYS A 22 -16.02 -8.51 15.88
C CYS A 22 -15.75 -7.98 14.46
N TYR A 23 -16.45 -6.93 14.01
CA TYR A 23 -16.20 -6.32 12.70
C TYR A 23 -14.83 -5.67 12.58
N TRP A 24 -14.36 -5.04 13.65
CA TRP A 24 -13.03 -4.46 13.67
C TRP A 24 -11.94 -5.52 13.57
N VAL A 25 -12.04 -6.60 14.34
CA VAL A 25 -11.11 -7.74 14.26
C VAL A 25 -11.13 -8.35 12.86
N PHE A 26 -12.33 -8.57 12.30
CA PHE A 26 -12.47 -9.06 10.92
C PHE A 26 -11.80 -8.15 9.90
N THR A 27 -12.08 -6.85 9.95
CA THR A 27 -11.50 -5.83 9.07
C THR A 27 -9.97 -5.86 9.14
N PHE A 28 -9.42 -5.92 10.36
CA PHE A 28 -7.98 -6.01 10.59
C PHE A 28 -7.37 -7.30 10.01
N ILE A 29 -8.04 -8.45 10.16
CA ILE A 29 -7.60 -9.71 9.55
C ILE A 29 -7.59 -9.60 8.03
N VAL A 30 -8.69 -9.13 7.42
CA VAL A 30 -8.79 -8.94 5.96
C VAL A 30 -7.67 -8.05 5.45
N MET A 31 -7.45 -6.91 6.09
CA MET A 31 -6.41 -5.96 5.69
C MET A 31 -5.00 -6.56 5.76
N ASN A 32 -4.70 -7.36 6.78
CA ASN A 32 -3.38 -7.96 6.95
C ASN A 32 -3.16 -9.19 6.06
N VAL A 33 -4.16 -10.08 5.96
CA VAL A 33 -4.08 -11.31 5.17
C VAL A 33 -4.01 -11.00 3.67
N PHE A 34 -4.82 -10.05 3.20
CA PHE A 34 -4.83 -9.65 1.79
C PHE A 34 -3.87 -8.51 1.47
N GLY A 35 -3.13 -8.02 2.46
CA GLY A 35 -2.11 -6.99 2.24
C GLY A 35 -2.67 -5.65 1.73
N LEU A 36 -3.86 -5.23 2.19
CA LEU A 36 -4.51 -3.98 1.81
C LEU A 36 -3.80 -2.78 2.47
N LYS A 37 -2.61 -2.45 1.97
CA LYS A 37 -1.67 -1.54 2.64
C LYS A 37 -2.20 -0.13 2.78
N VAL A 38 -2.98 0.36 1.80
CA VAL A 38 -3.63 1.69 1.85
C VAL A 38 -4.43 1.86 3.14
N PHE A 39 -5.14 0.81 3.55
CA PHE A 39 -5.91 0.83 4.78
C PHE A 39 -5.04 0.57 6.00
N ARG A 40 -4.06 -0.33 5.90
CA ARG A 40 -3.18 -0.66 7.03
C ARG A 40 -2.42 0.58 7.52
N GLU A 41 -1.94 1.41 6.61
CA GLU A 41 -1.22 2.65 6.93
C GLU A 41 -2.10 3.67 7.65
N ASN A 42 -3.33 3.86 7.19
CA ASN A 42 -4.21 4.91 7.72
C ASN A 42 -5.07 4.44 8.91
N LEU A 43 -5.35 3.15 9.02
CA LEU A 43 -6.26 2.61 10.03
C LEU A 43 -5.56 1.98 11.23
N THR A 44 -4.28 1.61 11.18
CA THR A 44 -3.64 0.90 12.31
C THR A 44 -3.65 1.73 13.61
N GLU A 45 -3.37 3.03 13.55
CA GLU A 45 -3.44 3.90 14.73
C GLU A 45 -4.88 4.10 15.21
N THR A 46 -5.77 4.42 14.27
CA THR A 46 -7.22 4.56 14.54
C THR A 46 -7.81 3.25 15.10
N PHE A 47 -7.26 2.10 14.72
CA PHE A 47 -7.68 0.77 15.15
C PHE A 47 -7.37 0.53 16.63
N TYR A 48 -6.16 0.83 17.09
CA TYR A 48 -5.83 0.66 18.50
C TYR A 48 -6.67 1.59 19.38
N LEU A 49 -6.85 2.84 18.94
CA LEU A 49 -7.66 3.81 19.66
C LEU A 49 -9.15 3.44 19.65
N SER A 50 -9.68 2.91 18.54
CA SER A 50 -11.06 2.48 18.44
C SER A 50 -11.33 1.24 19.30
N ILE A 51 -10.42 0.27 19.37
CA ILE A 51 -10.55 -0.88 20.28
C ILE A 51 -10.63 -0.39 21.74
N LEU A 52 -9.72 0.50 22.15
CA LEU A 52 -9.71 1.06 23.49
C LEU A 52 -11.04 1.78 23.80
N GLY A 53 -11.54 2.58 22.86
CA GLY A 53 -12.84 3.26 22.98
C GLY A 53 -14.02 2.29 23.08
N ILE A 54 -14.05 1.24 22.28
CA ILE A 54 -15.09 0.19 22.31
C ILE A 54 -15.07 -0.54 23.64
N LEU A 55 -13.89 -0.89 24.15
CA LEU A 55 -13.72 -1.55 25.46
C LEU A 55 -14.16 -0.63 26.60
N ALA A 56 -13.80 0.66 26.56
CA ALA A 56 -14.23 1.64 27.54
C ALA A 56 -15.76 1.81 27.57
N LEU A 57 -16.39 1.91 26.38
CA LEU A 57 -17.85 1.95 26.26
C LEU A 57 -18.51 0.68 26.80
N MET A 58 -17.96 -0.49 26.47
CA MET A 58 -18.47 -1.79 26.93
C MET A 58 -18.38 -1.89 28.46
N PHE A 59 -17.26 -1.48 29.05
CA PHE A 59 -17.04 -1.50 30.50
C PHE A 59 -17.96 -0.51 31.23
N GLY A 60 -18.10 0.72 30.73
CA GLY A 60 -19.03 1.71 31.29
C GLY A 60 -20.48 1.25 31.22
N ALA A 61 -20.88 0.62 30.11
CA ALA A 61 -22.18 -0.02 29.99
C ALA A 61 -22.34 -1.12 31.06
N LEU A 62 -21.38 -2.05 31.17
CA LEU A 62 -21.42 -3.14 32.15
C LEU A 62 -21.55 -2.64 33.59
N ILE A 63 -20.74 -1.66 34.00
CA ILE A 63 -20.83 -1.06 35.34
C ILE A 63 -22.23 -0.47 35.57
N THR A 64 -22.74 0.30 34.61
CA THR A 64 -24.08 0.91 34.70
C THR A 64 -25.16 -0.18 34.82
N ASN A 65 -25.02 -1.27 34.07
CA ASN A 65 -25.95 -2.39 34.14
C ASN A 65 -25.95 -3.02 35.54
N VAL A 66 -24.76 -3.36 36.05
CA VAL A 66 -24.60 -4.00 37.36
C VAL A 66 -25.11 -3.08 38.47
N MET A 67 -24.70 -1.81 38.49
CA MET A 67 -25.10 -0.83 39.51
C MET A 67 -26.61 -0.68 39.57
N PHE A 68 -27.27 -0.36 38.44
CA PHE A 68 -28.71 -0.15 38.43
C PHE A 68 -29.52 -1.44 38.62
N ASN A 69 -28.99 -2.59 38.21
CA ASN A 69 -29.66 -3.87 38.44
C ASN A 69 -29.57 -4.27 39.93
N LEU A 70 -28.44 -4.05 40.61
CA LEU A 70 -28.29 -4.24 42.06
C LEU A 70 -29.16 -3.26 42.86
N THR A 71 -29.19 -1.97 42.50
CA THR A 71 -30.07 -0.98 43.14
C THR A 71 -31.54 -1.38 42.99
N ARG A 72 -31.95 -1.87 41.81
CA ARG A 72 -33.31 -2.37 41.58
C ARG A 72 -33.65 -3.63 42.39
N ILE A 73 -32.69 -4.55 42.55
CA ILE A 73 -32.86 -5.76 43.37
C ILE A 73 -32.96 -5.38 44.87
N ALA A 74 -32.20 -4.38 45.32
CA ALA A 74 -32.30 -3.85 46.68
C ALA A 74 -33.64 -3.14 46.96
N GLU A 75 -34.27 -2.55 45.93
CA GLU A 75 -35.54 -1.80 46.05
C GLU A 75 -36.82 -2.64 45.85
N LYS A 76 -36.75 -3.87 45.32
CA LYS A 76 -37.95 -4.66 44.96
C LYS A 76 -37.98 -6.05 45.61
N HIS A 77 -38.92 -6.25 46.55
CA HIS A 77 -39.42 -7.56 46.95
C HIS A 77 -40.47 -8.04 45.92
N ASN A 78 -40.21 -9.17 45.26
CA ASN A 78 -41.07 -9.97 44.36
C ASN A 78 -41.98 -9.28 43.32
N ASN A 79 -41.79 -9.70 42.07
CA ASN A 79 -42.82 -10.14 41.11
C ASN A 79 -42.29 -9.91 39.70
N ASP A 80 -41.68 -10.94 39.10
CA ASP A 80 -41.41 -10.98 37.66
C ASP A 80 -42.02 -12.29 37.11
N THR A 81 -43.28 -12.22 36.68
CA THR A 81 -43.87 -13.18 35.74
C THR A 81 -43.62 -12.74 34.30
N ALA A 82 -43.46 -13.76 33.45
CA ALA A 82 -43.66 -13.81 32.01
C ALA A 82 -42.40 -13.83 31.14
N ASP A 83 -42.04 -15.05 30.76
CA ASP A 83 -41.27 -15.40 29.57
C ASP A 83 -41.80 -14.65 28.34
N SER A 84 -41.03 -13.68 27.84
CA SER A 84 -41.24 -13.18 26.49
C SER A 84 -40.60 -14.19 25.52
N LYS A 85 -41.42 -14.93 24.77
CA LYS A 85 -40.95 -15.69 23.60
C LYS A 85 -40.18 -14.73 22.68
N GLN A 86 -38.87 -14.91 22.61
CA GLN A 86 -38.01 -14.26 21.61
C GLN A 86 -38.40 -14.81 20.25
N THR A 87 -39.27 -14.11 19.53
CA THR A 87 -39.40 -14.28 18.08
C THR A 87 -38.10 -13.76 17.45
N GLY A 88 -37.15 -14.65 17.23
CA GLY A 88 -35.86 -14.34 16.61
C GLY A 88 -36.10 -13.66 15.27
N ASN A 89 -35.78 -12.37 15.19
CA ASN A 89 -35.99 -11.57 13.99
C ASN A 89 -34.92 -11.96 12.95
N LYS A 90 -35.19 -12.99 12.15
CA LYS A 90 -34.27 -13.55 11.14
C LYS A 90 -33.69 -12.47 10.22
N ILE A 91 -34.43 -11.39 9.98
CA ILE A 91 -34.00 -10.22 9.19
C ILE A 91 -32.82 -9.51 9.86
N SER A 92 -32.84 -9.34 11.18
CA SER A 92 -31.75 -8.70 11.92
C SER A 92 -30.45 -9.52 11.88
N LEU A 93 -30.57 -10.86 11.89
CA LEU A 93 -29.43 -11.75 11.76
C LEU A 93 -28.83 -11.68 10.34
N ILE A 94 -29.69 -11.66 9.31
CA ILE A 94 -29.27 -11.51 7.91
C ILE A 94 -28.55 -10.18 7.70
N CYS A 95 -29.08 -9.06 8.20
CA CYS A 95 -28.43 -7.75 8.10
C CYS A 95 -27.06 -7.71 8.79
N LEU A 96 -26.89 -8.42 9.91
CA LEU A 96 -25.60 -8.53 10.59
C LEU A 96 -24.63 -9.34 9.71
N ILE A 97 -25.01 -10.54 9.29
CA ILE A 97 -24.12 -11.39 8.48
C ILE A 97 -23.75 -10.71 7.14
N SER A 98 -24.66 -9.96 6.52
CA SER A 98 -24.40 -9.27 5.25
C SER A 98 -23.37 -8.15 5.35
N LEU A 99 -23.06 -7.64 6.56
CA LEU A 99 -22.10 -6.55 6.69
C LEU A 99 -20.65 -7.02 6.42
N PHE A 100 -20.32 -8.29 6.69
CA PHE A 100 -18.99 -8.86 6.41
C PHE A 100 -18.60 -8.78 4.92
N PRO A 101 -19.40 -9.30 3.97
CA PRO A 101 -19.09 -9.17 2.55
C PRO A 101 -19.12 -7.72 2.07
N ILE A 102 -20.01 -6.88 2.61
CA ILE A 102 -20.06 -5.45 2.25
C ILE A 102 -18.76 -4.74 2.63
N ILE A 103 -18.27 -4.93 3.86
CA ILE A 103 -16.98 -4.37 4.32
C ILE A 103 -15.85 -4.87 3.42
N THR A 104 -15.84 -6.17 3.11
CA THR A 104 -14.83 -6.76 2.24
C THR A 104 -14.82 -6.09 0.87
N ILE A 105 -15.98 -5.99 0.20
CA ILE A 105 -16.10 -5.34 -1.11
C ILE A 105 -15.62 -3.88 -1.04
N LEU A 106 -15.96 -3.16 0.02
CA LEU A 106 -15.57 -1.76 0.18
C LEU A 106 -14.05 -1.61 0.34
N LEU A 107 -13.42 -2.48 1.14
CA LEU A 107 -11.97 -2.49 1.34
C LEU A 107 -11.23 -2.79 0.04
N PHE A 108 -11.61 -3.87 -0.67
CA PHE A 108 -10.98 -4.21 -1.95
C PHE A 108 -11.20 -3.14 -3.01
N SER A 109 -12.40 -2.56 -3.08
CA SER A 109 -12.69 -1.49 -4.03
C SER A 109 -11.87 -0.23 -3.74
N GLY A 110 -11.76 0.17 -2.47
CA GLY A 110 -10.96 1.33 -2.07
C GLY A 110 -9.48 1.15 -2.39
N ASP A 111 -8.93 -0.04 -2.12
CA ASP A 111 -7.53 -0.37 -2.42
C ASP A 111 -7.26 -0.37 -3.93
N TYR A 112 -8.15 -1.00 -4.71
CA TYR A 112 -8.07 -1.01 -6.17
C TYR A 112 -8.13 0.40 -6.77
N LEU A 113 -9.10 1.22 -6.35
CA LEU A 113 -9.27 2.58 -6.85
C LEU A 113 -8.05 3.45 -6.49
N THR A 114 -7.51 3.30 -5.29
CA THR A 114 -6.33 4.03 -4.84
C THR A 114 -5.09 3.64 -5.65
N THR A 115 -4.88 2.33 -5.86
CA THR A 115 -3.78 1.83 -6.68
C THR A 115 -3.88 2.31 -8.12
N ARG A 116 -5.07 2.28 -8.74
CA ARG A 116 -5.28 2.79 -10.10
C ARG A 116 -5.09 4.31 -10.21
N LYS A 117 -5.49 5.07 -9.19
CA LYS A 117 -5.23 6.51 -9.15
C LYS A 117 -3.73 6.78 -9.11
N LYS A 118 -3.01 6.06 -8.25
CA LYS A 118 -1.55 6.20 -8.12
C LYS A 118 -0.83 5.75 -9.38
N GLU A 119 -1.22 4.64 -10.00
CA GLU A 119 -0.75 4.20 -11.31
C GLU A 119 -0.87 5.31 -12.36
N ARG A 120 -2.07 5.90 -12.52
CA ARG A 120 -2.26 6.98 -13.50
C ARG A 120 -1.36 8.18 -13.24
N MET A 121 -1.23 8.60 -11.98
CA MET A 121 -0.36 9.71 -11.60
C MET A 121 1.11 9.42 -11.94
N LEU A 122 1.59 8.23 -11.58
CA LEU A 122 2.94 7.77 -11.83
C LEU A 122 3.22 7.66 -13.35
N VAL A 123 2.32 7.04 -14.12
CA VAL A 123 2.44 6.96 -15.58
C VAL A 123 2.49 8.35 -16.22
N GLN A 124 1.63 9.27 -15.81
CA GLN A 124 1.61 10.65 -16.33
C GLN A 124 2.90 11.40 -15.99
N SER A 125 3.42 11.25 -14.77
CA SER A 125 4.70 11.81 -14.35
C SER A 125 5.86 11.27 -15.18
N ALA A 126 5.91 9.95 -15.40
CA ALA A 126 6.95 9.32 -16.21
C ALA A 126 6.90 9.82 -17.66
N GLU A 127 5.71 9.91 -18.25
CA GLU A 127 5.51 10.46 -19.59
C GLU A 127 5.97 11.93 -19.68
N SER A 128 5.60 12.76 -18.71
CA SER A 128 6.01 14.16 -18.67
C SER A 128 7.53 14.31 -18.57
N ILE A 129 8.20 13.51 -17.73
CA ILE A 129 9.65 13.53 -17.58
C ILE A 129 10.33 13.20 -18.91
N VAL A 130 9.86 12.15 -19.60
CA VAL A 130 10.45 11.72 -20.88
C VAL A 130 10.22 12.74 -21.99
N VAL A 131 8.99 13.23 -22.14
CA VAL A 131 8.62 14.15 -23.23
C VAL A 131 9.26 15.52 -23.05
N SER A 132 9.25 16.07 -21.83
CA SER A 132 9.77 17.41 -21.57
C SER A 132 11.30 17.49 -21.56
N ASN A 133 12.01 16.37 -21.41
CA ASN A 133 13.47 16.33 -21.27
C ASN A 133 14.15 15.51 -22.36
N LYS A 134 13.62 15.54 -23.59
CA LYS A 134 14.09 14.72 -24.71
C LYS A 134 15.62 14.77 -24.92
N ASN A 135 16.23 15.96 -24.86
CA ASN A 135 17.68 16.10 -25.01
C ASN A 135 18.48 15.29 -23.97
N VAL A 136 18.01 15.29 -22.72
CA VAL A 136 18.64 14.52 -21.63
C VAL A 136 18.55 13.02 -21.92
N ILE A 137 17.38 12.56 -22.38
CA ILE A 137 17.14 11.16 -22.74
C ILE A 137 17.97 10.75 -23.96
N ASP A 138 18.09 11.61 -24.97
CA ASP A 138 18.86 11.36 -26.20
C ASP A 138 20.36 11.19 -25.91
N GLU A 139 20.89 11.91 -24.91
CA GLU A 139 22.28 11.72 -24.47
C GLU A 139 22.45 10.40 -23.70
N ILE A 140 21.48 10.06 -22.85
CA ILE A 140 21.53 8.84 -22.03
C ILE A 140 21.43 7.57 -22.90
N ILE A 141 20.64 7.59 -23.98
CA ILE A 141 20.39 6.40 -24.79
C ILE A 141 21.65 5.86 -25.50
N ASN A 142 22.68 6.70 -25.64
CA ASN A 142 23.98 6.29 -26.13
C ASN A 142 24.82 5.64 -25.02
N TYR A 143 24.28 4.56 -24.47
CA TYR A 143 24.93 3.78 -23.42
C TYR A 143 26.30 3.27 -23.86
N GLU A 144 27.27 3.49 -22.97
CA GLU A 144 28.59 2.87 -22.97
C GLU A 144 28.96 2.59 -21.51
N PHE A 145 29.54 1.42 -21.21
CA PHE A 145 30.04 1.14 -19.87
C PHE A 145 31.35 1.88 -19.60
N SER A 146 31.26 3.20 -19.46
CA SER A 146 32.37 4.09 -19.17
C SER A 146 32.06 4.93 -17.94
N LYS A 147 33.12 5.29 -17.20
CA LYS A 147 33.00 6.15 -16.04
C LYS A 147 32.36 7.50 -16.36
N GLU A 148 32.71 8.07 -17.51
CA GLU A 148 32.16 9.34 -17.98
C GLU A 148 30.65 9.23 -18.21
N TRP A 149 30.22 8.18 -18.90
CA TRP A 149 28.79 7.94 -19.12
C TRP A 149 28.05 7.71 -17.81
N ILE A 150 28.59 6.91 -16.88
CA ILE A 150 27.96 6.62 -15.58
C ILE A 150 27.80 7.90 -14.75
N ASN A 151 28.86 8.70 -14.61
CA ASN A 151 28.82 9.94 -13.82
C ASN A 151 27.89 10.98 -14.47
N ASN A 152 27.92 11.14 -15.79
CA ASN A 152 27.03 12.06 -16.51
C ASN A 152 25.56 11.63 -16.38
N THR A 153 25.29 10.34 -16.54
CA THR A 153 23.95 9.76 -16.41
C THR A 153 23.40 9.91 -14.99
N SER A 154 24.21 9.62 -13.96
CA SER A 154 23.85 9.83 -12.56
C SER A 154 23.48 11.28 -12.25
N ALA A 155 24.26 12.25 -12.75
CA ALA A 155 23.97 13.68 -12.59
C ALA A 155 22.64 14.09 -13.26
N LYS A 156 22.36 13.57 -14.45
CA LYS A 156 21.10 13.81 -15.16
C LYS A 156 19.91 13.17 -14.46
N LEU A 157 20.03 11.92 -14.03
CA LEU A 157 19.00 11.24 -13.26
C LEU A 157 18.70 11.99 -11.96
N LYS A 158 19.72 12.54 -11.31
CA LYS A 158 19.56 13.40 -10.12
C LYS A 158 18.78 14.67 -10.42
N LEU A 159 18.98 15.28 -11.59
CA LEU A 159 18.16 16.42 -12.02
C LEU A 159 16.72 16.00 -12.26
N LEU A 160 16.50 14.93 -13.04
CA LEU A 160 15.15 14.43 -13.36
C LEU A 160 14.36 14.06 -12.10
N SER A 161 15.01 13.43 -11.10
CA SER A 161 14.38 13.06 -9.83
C SER A 161 14.05 14.26 -8.93
N LYS A 162 14.45 15.48 -9.32
CA LYS A 162 14.07 16.73 -8.64
C LYS A 162 12.98 17.51 -9.37
N LEU A 163 12.65 17.14 -10.61
CA LEU A 163 11.63 17.81 -11.41
C LEU A 163 10.21 17.40 -11.01
N ASP A 164 10.01 16.17 -10.53
CA ASP A 164 8.71 15.66 -10.10
C ASP A 164 8.80 15.04 -8.70
N ARG A 165 7.86 15.40 -7.83
CA ARG A 165 7.78 14.87 -6.46
C ARG A 165 7.20 13.46 -6.40
N ASN A 166 6.54 13.00 -7.45
CA ASN A 166 5.93 11.67 -7.51
C ASN A 166 6.97 10.55 -7.67
N TYR A 167 8.21 10.88 -8.05
CA TYR A 167 9.29 9.91 -8.20
C TYR A 167 10.58 10.40 -7.54
N GLU A 168 10.89 9.82 -6.39
CA GLU A 168 12.15 10.11 -5.69
C GLU A 168 13.35 9.42 -6.34
N ASN A 169 13.13 8.24 -6.93
CA ASN A 169 14.19 7.42 -7.52
C ASN A 169 13.87 7.11 -8.98
N ILE A 170 14.74 7.62 -9.86
CA ILE A 170 14.72 7.34 -11.30
C ILE A 170 16.05 6.65 -11.62
N SER A 171 15.95 5.50 -12.26
CA SER A 171 17.08 4.71 -12.69
C SER A 171 16.95 4.38 -14.18
N ILE A 172 18.03 3.92 -14.78
CA ILE A 172 18.07 3.42 -16.16
C ILE A 172 18.50 1.99 -16.13
N LEU A 173 17.78 1.17 -16.89
CA LEU A 173 18.14 -0.21 -17.19
C LEU A 173 18.60 -0.30 -18.64
N VAL A 174 19.69 -1.03 -18.83
CA VAL A 174 20.25 -1.36 -20.15
C VAL A 174 20.57 -2.84 -20.22
N ASN A 175 20.63 -3.38 -21.44
CA ASN A 175 21.10 -4.74 -21.69
C ASN A 175 22.60 -4.75 -21.97
N ASP A 176 23.33 -5.67 -21.36
CA ASP A 176 24.77 -5.86 -21.54
C ASP A 176 25.14 -7.34 -21.31
N SER A 177 26.44 -7.65 -21.30
CA SER A 177 26.97 -8.95 -20.93
C SER A 177 28.20 -8.85 -20.03
N ILE A 178 28.37 -9.84 -19.16
CA ILE A 178 29.57 -10.09 -18.35
C ILE A 178 30.02 -11.50 -18.71
N ASP A 179 31.25 -11.65 -19.23
CA ASP A 179 31.80 -12.96 -19.64
C ASP A 179 30.88 -13.79 -20.55
N GLY A 180 30.14 -13.12 -21.44
CA GLY A 180 29.17 -13.75 -22.36
C GLY A 180 27.80 -14.07 -21.75
N VAL A 181 27.61 -13.83 -20.45
CA VAL A 181 26.30 -13.98 -19.79
C VAL A 181 25.49 -12.69 -19.96
N PRO A 182 24.28 -12.73 -20.55
CA PRO A 182 23.44 -11.55 -20.68
C PRO A 182 22.95 -11.08 -19.32
N VAL A 183 23.08 -9.78 -19.06
CA VAL A 183 22.68 -9.14 -17.81
C VAL A 183 21.98 -7.82 -18.08
N PHE A 184 21.15 -7.40 -17.12
CA PHE A 184 20.62 -6.05 -17.10
C PHE A 184 21.42 -5.23 -16.09
N LEU A 185 21.85 -4.04 -16.50
CA LEU A 185 22.56 -3.12 -15.62
C LEU A 185 21.66 -1.95 -15.24
N MET A 186 21.68 -1.56 -13.97
CA MET A 186 20.92 -0.46 -13.41
C MET A 186 21.86 0.68 -13.01
N PHE A 187 21.56 1.88 -13.50
CA PHE A 187 22.24 3.11 -13.12
C PHE A 187 21.24 4.05 -12.45
N ASP A 188 21.58 4.58 -11.28
CA ASP A 188 20.75 5.50 -10.52
C ASP A 188 21.46 6.85 -10.27
N ASN A 189 20.85 7.71 -9.46
CA ASN A 189 21.34 9.05 -9.12
C ASN A 189 22.33 9.09 -7.94
N TYR A 190 22.74 7.94 -7.40
CA TYR A 190 23.65 7.81 -6.25
C TYR A 190 25.08 7.45 -6.65
N TYR A 191 25.30 6.98 -7.89
CA TYR A 191 26.65 6.65 -8.34
C TYR A 191 27.51 7.90 -8.53
N TYR A 192 28.64 7.94 -7.83
CA TYR A 192 29.75 8.85 -8.07
C TYR A 192 31.06 8.08 -8.00
N ILE A 193 31.66 7.81 -9.16
CA ILE A 193 32.93 7.09 -9.23
C ILE A 193 34.07 8.09 -9.08
N LYS A 194 34.83 8.00 -7.98
CA LYS A 194 36.01 8.84 -7.72
C LYS A 194 37.05 8.72 -8.83
N ASN A 195 37.80 9.78 -9.09
CA ASN A 195 38.72 9.92 -10.23
C ASN A 195 39.72 8.76 -10.43
N ASP A 196 40.18 8.10 -9.37
CA ASP A 196 41.18 7.03 -9.46
C ASP A 196 40.58 5.61 -9.53
N SER A 197 39.25 5.47 -9.40
CA SER A 197 38.58 4.17 -9.41
C SER A 197 38.02 3.83 -10.79
N LYS A 198 38.11 2.55 -11.16
CA LYS A 198 37.42 1.95 -12.32
C LYS A 198 36.15 1.25 -11.84
N PRO A 199 34.99 1.47 -12.49
CA PRO A 199 33.76 0.75 -12.14
C PRO A 199 33.87 -0.74 -12.53
N ASP A 200 33.37 -1.62 -11.67
CA ASP A 200 33.12 -3.02 -11.99
C ASP A 200 31.68 -3.18 -12.49
N LYS A 201 31.47 -3.89 -13.59
CA LYS A 201 30.14 -4.11 -14.19
C LYS A 201 29.22 -4.92 -13.27
N VAL A 202 29.79 -5.81 -12.44
CA VAL A 202 29.03 -6.63 -11.49
C VAL A 202 28.26 -5.76 -10.47
N ASP A 203 28.83 -4.64 -10.05
CA ASP A 203 28.22 -3.73 -9.07
C ASP A 203 26.93 -3.06 -9.59
N PHE A 204 26.72 -3.05 -10.90
CA PHE A 204 25.56 -2.44 -11.54
C PHE A 204 24.49 -3.47 -11.94
N VAL A 205 24.72 -4.76 -11.69
CA VAL A 205 23.77 -5.80 -12.10
C VAL A 205 22.42 -5.62 -11.40
N PHE A 206 21.37 -5.47 -12.19
CA PHE A 206 20.00 -5.37 -11.71
C PHE A 206 19.49 -6.74 -11.26
N GLN A 207 19.29 -6.88 -9.96
CA GLN A 207 18.66 -8.07 -9.39
C GLN A 207 17.15 -8.06 -9.67
N SER A 208 16.76 -8.72 -10.76
CA SER A 208 15.37 -8.90 -11.18
C SER A 208 14.76 -10.21 -10.66
N ASP A 209 13.46 -10.17 -10.35
CA ASP A 209 12.65 -11.39 -10.25
C ASP A 209 12.37 -12.00 -11.64
N ILE A 210 11.78 -13.20 -11.66
CA ILE A 210 11.49 -13.93 -12.91
C ILE A 210 10.58 -13.11 -13.85
N LYS A 211 9.53 -12.47 -13.33
CA LYS A 211 8.57 -11.71 -14.14
C LYS A 211 9.16 -10.41 -14.68
N GLN A 212 10.06 -9.78 -13.92
CA GLN A 212 10.80 -8.60 -14.34
C GLN A 212 11.80 -8.98 -15.43
N ARG A 213 12.54 -10.09 -15.24
CA ARG A 213 13.50 -10.60 -16.22
C ARG A 213 12.83 -10.92 -17.56
N GLU A 214 11.76 -11.72 -17.55
CA GLU A 214 10.99 -12.05 -18.76
C GLU A 214 10.48 -10.80 -19.48
N TYR A 215 10.06 -9.78 -18.74
CA TYR A 215 9.62 -8.51 -19.33
C TYR A 215 10.80 -7.76 -19.97
N LEU A 216 11.92 -7.61 -19.26
CA LEU A 216 13.10 -6.91 -19.79
C LEU A 216 13.69 -7.64 -21.01
N GLU A 217 13.71 -8.98 -21.00
CA GLU A 217 14.10 -9.77 -22.18
C GLU A 217 13.21 -9.46 -23.39
N LYS A 218 11.88 -9.41 -23.22
CA LYS A 218 10.97 -8.99 -24.30
C LYS A 218 11.26 -7.57 -24.78
N VAL A 219 11.55 -6.64 -23.87
CA VAL A 219 11.86 -5.26 -24.22
C VAL A 219 13.11 -5.18 -25.08
N PHE A 220 14.22 -5.74 -24.60
CA PHE A 220 15.53 -5.58 -25.24
C PHE A 220 15.73 -6.51 -26.45
N GLN A 221 15.19 -7.72 -26.43
CA GLN A 221 15.38 -8.70 -27.51
C GLN A 221 14.28 -8.60 -28.59
N ASN A 222 13.03 -8.37 -28.17
CA ASN A 222 11.88 -8.42 -29.07
C ASN A 222 11.32 -7.02 -29.41
N ASN A 223 12.01 -5.95 -29.03
CA ASN A 223 11.55 -4.56 -29.20
C ASN A 223 10.14 -4.32 -28.59
N PHE A 224 9.81 -4.96 -27.48
CA PHE A 224 8.55 -4.76 -26.80
C PHE A 224 8.55 -3.40 -26.07
N LEU A 225 7.78 -2.42 -26.56
CA LEU A 225 7.78 -1.05 -26.03
C LEU A 225 6.58 -0.73 -25.12
N GLU A 226 5.84 -1.75 -24.68
CA GLU A 226 4.76 -1.51 -23.72
C GLU A 226 5.34 -1.25 -22.33
N LYS A 227 4.77 -0.24 -21.68
CA LYS A 227 5.12 0.15 -20.32
C LYS A 227 4.58 -0.90 -19.33
N LYS A 228 5.33 -1.15 -18.26
CA LYS A 228 4.90 -2.07 -17.20
C LYS A 228 4.88 -1.37 -15.86
N PHE A 229 3.68 -1.20 -15.32
CA PHE A 229 3.48 -0.80 -13.94
C PHE A 229 3.32 -2.03 -13.06
N SER A 230 3.88 -1.97 -11.85
CA SER A 230 3.62 -2.97 -10.82
C SER A 230 3.50 -2.28 -9.47
N ALA A 231 2.47 -2.66 -8.74
CA ALA A 231 2.26 -2.25 -7.36
C ALA A 231 2.33 -3.51 -6.51
N TYR A 232 3.33 -3.59 -5.66
CA TYR A 232 3.42 -4.65 -4.68
C TYR A 232 3.76 -4.01 -3.36
N ASP A 233 2.97 -4.35 -2.35
CA ASP A 233 3.40 -4.08 -1.00
C ASP A 233 3.69 -2.59 -0.72
N GLY A 234 2.90 -1.68 -1.29
CA GLY A 234 3.05 -0.23 -1.09
C GLY A 234 4.26 0.38 -1.81
N ASN A 235 5.06 -0.47 -2.48
CA ASN A 235 6.06 -0.06 -3.43
C ASN A 235 5.43 -0.01 -4.81
N TYR A 236 5.75 1.04 -5.54
CA TYR A 236 5.30 1.23 -6.90
C TYR A 236 6.51 1.28 -7.80
N GLU A 237 6.47 0.47 -8.85
CA GLU A 237 7.52 0.44 -9.85
C GLU A 237 6.94 0.57 -11.25
N MET A 238 7.69 1.25 -12.11
CA MET A 238 7.30 1.51 -13.47
C MET A 238 8.50 1.33 -14.39
N PHE A 239 8.35 0.42 -15.35
CA PHE A 239 9.29 0.26 -16.45
C PHE A 239 8.76 1.00 -17.67
N TYR A 240 9.54 1.96 -18.15
CA TYR A 240 9.23 2.79 -19.31
C TYR A 240 10.30 2.58 -20.39
N PRO A 241 10.05 1.70 -21.37
CA PRO A 241 10.99 1.46 -22.46
C PRO A 241 11.03 2.65 -23.44
N ILE A 242 12.24 3.02 -23.87
CA ILE A 242 12.51 4.10 -24.80
C ILE A 242 13.40 3.55 -25.91
N LYS A 243 13.00 3.77 -27.16
CA LYS A 243 13.77 3.39 -28.36
C LYS A 243 14.15 4.62 -29.17
N TYR A 244 15.44 4.75 -29.47
CA TYR A 244 15.97 5.78 -30.37
C TYR A 244 17.19 5.23 -31.12
N ASN A 245 17.29 5.47 -32.42
CA ASN A 245 18.37 5.00 -33.29
C ASN A 245 18.75 3.52 -33.08
N ASN A 246 17.73 2.66 -32.98
CA ASN A 246 17.84 1.22 -32.76
C ASN A 246 18.48 0.77 -31.43
N LYS A 247 18.73 1.72 -30.51
CA LYS A 247 19.10 1.44 -29.11
C LYS A 247 17.85 1.49 -28.24
N ILE A 248 17.82 0.66 -27.21
CA ILE A 248 16.74 0.62 -26.22
C ILE A 248 17.35 0.83 -24.84
N ILE A 249 16.72 1.71 -24.07
CA ILE A 249 16.91 1.81 -22.62
C ILE A 249 15.55 1.68 -21.95
N VAL A 250 15.52 1.37 -20.67
CA VAL A 250 14.30 1.40 -19.87
C VAL A 250 14.51 2.37 -18.72
N LEU A 251 13.70 3.42 -18.66
CA LEU A 251 13.61 4.22 -17.44
C LEU A 251 12.83 3.41 -16.41
N TYR A 252 13.45 3.21 -15.27
CA TYR A 252 12.89 2.49 -14.15
C TYR A 252 12.61 3.48 -13.03
N PHE A 253 11.33 3.69 -12.77
CA PHE A 253 10.90 4.59 -11.71
C PHE A 253 10.47 3.78 -10.49
N GLN A 254 10.95 4.19 -9.32
CA GLN A 254 10.56 3.58 -8.05
C GLN A 254 10.04 4.64 -7.09
N ASP A 255 8.82 4.43 -6.62
CA ASP A 255 8.29 5.08 -5.42
C ASP A 255 8.27 4.04 -4.31
N ARG A 256 9.36 4.03 -3.53
CA ARG A 256 9.44 3.26 -2.29
C ARG A 256 9.07 4.20 -1.18
N GLN A 257 7.86 4.03 -0.62
CA GLN A 257 7.53 4.75 0.59
C GLN A 257 8.45 4.27 1.71
N ARG A 258 9.41 5.11 2.11
CA ARG A 258 10.24 4.87 3.29
C ARG A 258 9.30 4.89 4.50
N TYR A 259 8.98 3.71 4.99
CA TYR A 259 8.22 3.53 6.21
C TYR A 259 8.97 4.19 7.37
N GLY A 260 8.46 5.34 7.82
CA GLY A 260 8.73 5.85 9.15
C GLY A 260 8.06 4.91 10.15
N LYS A 261 8.84 4.07 10.82
CA LYS A 261 8.46 3.61 12.15
C LYS A 261 8.19 4.88 12.97
N VAL A 262 7.09 4.92 13.69
CA VAL A 262 6.84 5.96 14.70
C VAL A 262 8.09 6.01 15.60
N GLY A 263 8.84 7.13 15.56
CA GLY A 263 10.07 7.33 16.33
C GLY A 263 11.39 7.50 15.56
N SER A 264 11.38 7.78 14.25
CA SER A 264 12.55 8.34 13.54
C SER A 264 12.52 9.86 13.49
#